data_AF-A0A7Y5DW20-F1
#
_entry.id   AF-A0A7Y5DW20-F1
#
_cell.length_a   1.000
_cell.length_b   1.000
_cell.length_c   1.000
_cell.angle_alpha   90.00
_cell.angle_beta   90.00
_cell.angle_gamma   90.00
#
_symmetry.space_group_name_H-M   'P 1'
#
loop_
_entity.id
_entity.type
_entity.pdbx_description
1 polymer ?
#
loop_
_entity_poly.entity_id
_entity_poly.type
_entity_poly.pdbx_seq_one_letter_code
_entity_poly.pdbx_strand_id
1 'polypeptide(L)'
;MSTPTLESLLARIDTWVLAQPRAIEERLARPSTKVSGLPPTLATLFAWRDGERGAGGLFSGMLLPDYEAAWRAEVESGSCQVRFLGQAAARLLDHDVFIGGEACAREPGPGAKAAKLIPFVALRSPLEGGDADDGEDDIDEEGDFSGDVDEWLLCVDSLREQVWLLQYPDDLDDRECIVHQAPSLAAFFEPLVARLETGAVSLDLPADELPEDPEADATRTAKLLVTLLLQQELIELADDVLLDEVADRLESRLLKKPRPKAVEAVVAFFEEDPTIGEIYIDPEGLQVIVEEFI
;
A
#
# COMPACT_ATOMS: atom_id res chain seq x y z
N MET A 1 30.70 13.42 -9.99
CA MET A 1 29.87 13.81 -8.83
C MET A 1 29.43 12.53 -8.16
N SER A 2 29.48 12.44 -6.84
CA SER A 2 29.03 11.23 -6.13
C SER A 2 27.50 11.15 -6.14
N THR A 3 26.94 9.96 -6.37
CA THR A 3 25.50 9.72 -6.27
C THR A 3 25.03 10.04 -4.84
N PRO A 4 23.94 10.81 -4.66
CA PRO A 4 23.44 11.14 -3.33
C PRO A 4 22.99 9.87 -2.57
N THR A 5 23.24 9.82 -1.26
CA THR A 5 22.70 8.74 -0.40
C THR A 5 21.28 9.07 0.03
N LEU A 6 20.51 8.04 0.41
CA LEU A 6 19.15 8.24 0.93
C LEU A 6 19.15 9.20 2.13
N GLU A 7 20.05 9.04 3.10
CA GLU A 7 20.15 9.93 4.26
C GLU A 7 20.39 11.39 3.84
N SER A 8 21.21 11.61 2.81
CA SER A 8 21.48 12.96 2.30
C SER A 8 20.27 13.60 1.64
N LEU A 9 19.42 12.79 0.99
CA LEU A 9 18.17 13.24 0.38
C LEU A 9 17.13 13.56 1.47
N LEU A 10 16.97 12.67 2.45
CA LEU A 10 16.04 12.87 3.57
C LEU A 10 16.39 14.12 4.39
N ALA A 11 17.69 14.38 4.64
CA ALA A 11 18.12 15.61 5.31
C ALA A 11 17.77 16.90 4.52
N ARG A 12 17.76 16.83 3.19
CA ARG A 12 17.34 17.96 2.32
C ARG A 12 15.83 18.15 2.40
N ILE A 13 15.05 17.07 2.41
CA ILE A 13 13.60 17.12 2.65
C ILE A 13 13.32 17.77 4.00
N ASP A 14 13.96 17.32 5.09
CA ASP A 14 13.80 17.91 6.42
C ASP A 14 14.11 19.41 6.45
N THR A 15 15.17 19.82 5.77
CA THR A 15 15.55 21.24 5.67
C THR A 15 14.45 22.06 5.00
N TRP A 16 13.86 21.55 3.92
CA TRP A 16 12.75 22.18 3.23
C TRP A 16 11.50 22.23 4.11
N VAL A 17 11.14 21.11 4.75
CA VAL A 17 9.98 20.99 5.64
C VAL A 17 10.06 21.98 6.80
N LEU A 18 11.22 22.09 7.47
CA LEU A 18 11.44 23.03 8.57
C LEU A 18 11.36 24.50 8.15
N ALA A 19 11.51 24.80 6.86
CA ALA A 19 11.32 26.14 6.33
C ALA A 19 9.83 26.50 6.10
N GLN A 20 8.92 25.52 6.20
CA GLN A 20 7.49 25.70 5.95
C GLN A 20 6.74 26.07 7.23
N PRO A 21 5.94 27.16 7.25
CA PRO A 21 5.21 27.59 8.45
C PRO A 21 4.23 26.55 9.01
N ARG A 22 3.59 25.74 8.16
CA ARG A 22 2.61 24.71 8.55
C ARG A 22 3.25 23.44 9.13
N ALA A 23 4.43 23.05 8.63
CA ALA A 23 5.09 21.82 9.06
C ALA A 23 5.67 21.89 10.49
N ILE A 24 5.79 23.09 11.06
CA ILE A 24 6.22 23.31 12.44
C ILE A 24 5.16 22.80 13.43
N GLU A 25 3.88 22.77 13.05
CA GLU A 25 2.77 22.32 13.89
C GLU A 25 2.63 20.77 13.89
N GLU A 26 2.91 20.09 12.77
CA GLU A 26 2.89 18.61 12.61
C GLU A 26 4.20 17.95 13.04
N ARG A 27 4.72 18.36 14.19
CA ARG A 27 6.06 18.01 14.65
C ARG A 27 6.33 16.48 14.60
N LEU A 28 7.17 16.09 13.64
CA LEU A 28 7.63 14.73 13.32
C LEU A 28 7.77 13.84 14.56
N ALA A 29 6.94 12.81 14.67
CA ALA A 29 7.07 11.82 15.74
C ALA A 29 8.29 10.92 15.50
N ARG A 30 9.07 10.76 16.57
CA ARG A 30 10.15 9.77 16.85
C ARG A 30 9.57 8.79 17.89
N PRO A 31 10.08 7.56 18.12
CA PRO A 31 11.45 7.09 17.89
C PRO A 31 11.54 5.88 16.95
N SER A 32 12.68 5.77 16.26
CA SER A 32 13.02 4.55 15.55
C SER A 32 13.33 3.44 16.55
N THR A 33 12.57 2.36 16.46
CA THR A 33 13.04 1.07 16.95
C THR A 33 14.09 0.58 15.96
N LYS A 34 15.31 0.31 16.43
CA LYS A 34 16.28 -0.45 15.62
C LYS A 34 15.68 -1.83 15.40
N VAL A 35 15.13 -2.07 14.23
CA VAL A 35 14.60 -3.37 13.86
C VAL A 35 15.63 -4.12 13.04
N SER A 36 16.02 -5.29 13.52
CA SER A 36 16.84 -6.24 12.79
C SER A 36 16.01 -6.92 11.71
N GLY A 37 16.56 -7.09 10.51
CA GLY A 37 15.96 -7.89 9.43
C GLY A 37 15.37 -7.10 8.26
N LEU A 38 15.40 -5.77 8.31
CA LEU A 38 15.07 -4.93 7.15
C LEU A 38 16.30 -4.58 6.31
N PRO A 39 16.14 -4.36 4.99
CA PRO A 39 17.17 -3.75 4.16
C PRO A 39 17.62 -2.39 4.73
N PRO A 40 18.93 -2.09 4.75
CA PRO A 40 19.48 -0.82 5.23
C PRO A 40 18.74 0.43 4.77
N THR A 41 18.45 0.58 3.48
CA THR A 41 17.73 1.75 2.95
C THR A 41 16.32 1.87 3.49
N LEU A 42 15.59 0.76 3.61
CA LEU A 42 14.25 0.74 4.18
C LEU A 42 14.26 1.00 5.70
N ALA A 43 15.26 0.48 6.41
CA ALA A 43 15.48 0.81 7.82
C ALA A 43 15.77 2.30 8.02
N THR A 44 16.54 2.92 7.12
CA THR A 44 16.76 4.38 7.10
C THR A 44 15.46 5.13 6.86
N LEU A 45 14.62 4.69 5.91
CA LEU A 45 13.32 5.30 5.63
C LEU A 45 12.38 5.23 6.85
N PHE A 46 12.21 4.05 7.45
CA PHE A 46 11.38 3.90 8.65
C PHE A 46 11.96 4.65 9.85
N ALA A 47 13.29 4.71 10.00
CA ALA A 47 13.88 5.54 11.05
C ALA A 47 13.56 7.04 10.89
N TRP A 48 13.23 7.47 9.67
CA TRP A 48 12.83 8.84 9.36
C TRP A 48 11.31 9.05 9.46
N ARG A 49 10.45 8.06 9.13
CA ARG A 49 8.98 8.24 8.99
C ARG A 49 8.07 7.15 9.59
N ASP A 50 8.59 6.21 10.37
CA ASP A 50 7.75 5.20 11.01
C ASP A 50 6.75 5.84 12.00
N GLY A 51 5.47 5.55 11.83
CA GLY A 51 4.38 6.03 12.68
C GLY A 51 3.53 7.20 12.13
N GLU A 52 3.71 7.61 10.87
CA GLU A 52 2.73 8.47 10.17
C GLU A 52 1.44 7.65 9.96
N ARG A 53 0.35 7.98 10.65
CA ARG A 53 -0.94 7.27 10.53
C ARG A 53 -1.77 7.92 9.42
N GLY A 54 -2.32 7.09 8.52
CA GLY A 54 -2.84 7.47 7.21
C GLY A 54 -3.91 8.56 7.14
N ALA A 55 -3.92 9.20 5.96
CA ALA A 55 -4.83 10.15 5.32
C ALA A 55 -4.39 11.62 5.27
N GLY A 56 -3.67 12.14 6.26
CA GLY A 56 -3.18 13.53 6.25
C GLY A 56 -1.68 13.63 6.52
N GLY A 57 -0.89 13.76 5.46
CA GLY A 57 0.56 13.79 5.58
C GLY A 57 1.23 14.71 4.56
N LEU A 58 2.16 15.53 5.04
CA LEU A 58 3.15 16.22 4.19
C LEU A 58 3.92 15.22 3.31
N PHE A 59 4.05 13.95 3.74
CA PHE A 59 4.70 12.91 2.96
C PHE A 59 3.85 12.40 1.78
N SER A 60 2.55 12.17 1.97
CA SER A 60 1.61 11.81 0.89
C SER A 60 1.54 12.91 -0.18
N GLY A 61 1.46 14.18 0.22
CA GLY A 61 1.46 15.31 -0.73
C GLY A 61 2.78 15.51 -1.49
N MET A 62 3.90 15.09 -0.90
CA MET A 62 5.19 15.13 -1.56
C MET A 62 5.34 14.01 -2.61
N LEU A 63 4.96 12.78 -2.26
CA LEU A 63 5.16 11.61 -3.13
C LEU A 63 4.16 11.49 -4.27
N LEU A 64 2.91 11.91 -4.07
CA LEU A 64 1.83 11.73 -5.05
C LEU A 64 2.23 12.17 -6.48
N PRO A 65 2.83 13.36 -6.70
CA PRO A 65 3.10 13.77 -8.07
C PRO A 65 4.35 13.09 -8.68
N ASP A 66 5.23 12.48 -7.87
CA ASP A 66 6.35 11.67 -8.40
C ASP A 66 5.88 10.28 -8.80
N TYR A 67 4.97 9.71 -8.02
CA TYR A 67 4.24 8.51 -8.42
C TYR A 67 3.48 8.74 -9.74
N GLU A 68 2.71 9.82 -9.83
CA GLU A 68 2.02 10.23 -11.06
C GLU A 68 2.96 10.54 -12.23
N ALA A 69 4.25 10.79 -12.00
CA ALA A 69 5.21 11.02 -13.08
C ALA A 69 5.90 9.72 -13.51
N ALA A 70 6.16 8.80 -12.58
CA ALA A 70 6.88 7.56 -12.82
C ALA A 70 5.99 6.44 -13.35
N TRP A 71 4.73 6.37 -12.92
CA TRP A 71 3.84 5.23 -13.20
C TRP A 71 2.42 5.62 -13.66
N ARG A 72 2.18 6.88 -14.04
CA ARG A 72 0.87 7.32 -14.58
C ARG A 72 0.33 6.45 -15.69
N ALA A 73 1.23 5.99 -16.56
CA ALA A 73 0.87 5.21 -17.74
C ALA A 73 0.36 3.80 -17.38
N GLU A 74 0.66 3.33 -16.17
CA GLU A 74 0.31 1.98 -15.69
C GLU A 74 -0.97 1.98 -14.85
N VAL A 75 -1.38 3.15 -14.34
CA VAL A 75 -2.49 3.24 -13.38
C VAL A 75 -3.73 3.91 -13.97
N GLU A 76 -3.63 4.43 -15.20
CA GLU A 76 -4.67 4.95 -16.14
C GLU A 76 -5.85 5.81 -15.61
N SER A 77 -6.03 5.93 -14.31
CA SER A 77 -7.15 6.57 -13.62
C SER A 77 -6.65 7.75 -12.80
N GLY A 78 -7.56 8.68 -12.52
CA GLY A 78 -7.31 9.94 -11.83
C GLY A 78 -6.65 9.84 -10.44
N SER A 79 -6.69 10.96 -9.73
CA SER A 79 -5.94 11.29 -8.50
C SER A 79 -5.78 10.14 -7.49
N CYS A 80 -4.65 9.42 -7.46
CA CYS A 80 -4.45 8.35 -6.47
C CYS A 80 -4.27 8.86 -5.03
N GLN A 81 -4.78 8.11 -4.05
CA GLN A 81 -4.46 8.22 -2.65
C GLN A 81 -3.14 7.49 -2.35
N VAL A 82 -2.28 8.12 -1.54
CA VAL A 82 -0.98 7.57 -1.13
C VAL A 82 -0.98 7.36 0.38
N ARG A 83 -0.79 6.12 0.82
CA ARG A 83 -0.70 5.75 2.24
C ARG A 83 0.66 5.15 2.56
N PHE A 84 1.36 5.72 3.53
CA PHE A 84 2.58 5.13 4.06
C PHE A 84 2.23 4.03 5.07
N LEU A 85 2.85 2.87 4.94
CA LEU A 85 2.61 1.74 5.85
C LEU A 85 3.50 1.85 7.08
N GLY A 86 2.96 1.56 8.26
CA GLY A 86 3.77 1.40 9.47
C GLY A 86 4.75 0.24 9.35
N GLN A 87 5.92 0.36 10.01
CA GLN A 87 6.98 -0.65 9.96
C GLN A 87 6.48 -2.04 10.39
N ALA A 88 5.61 -2.10 11.39
CA ALA A 88 5.12 -3.36 11.93
C ALA A 88 4.27 -4.14 10.89
N ALA A 89 3.34 -3.47 10.23
CA ALA A 89 2.55 -4.11 9.17
C ALA A 89 3.36 -4.40 7.90
N ALA A 90 4.26 -3.49 7.50
CA ALA A 90 5.16 -3.71 6.37
C ALA A 90 5.94 -5.04 6.48
N ARG A 91 6.30 -5.45 7.70
CA ARG A 91 6.99 -6.73 7.94
C ARG A 91 6.07 -7.93 7.91
N LEU A 92 4.83 -7.78 8.34
CA LEU A 92 3.85 -8.85 8.32
C LEU A 92 3.31 -9.10 6.90
N LEU A 93 3.45 -8.11 6.02
CA LEU A 93 3.05 -8.14 4.61
C LEU A 93 4.26 -8.33 3.67
N ASP A 94 5.34 -8.99 4.12
CA ASP A 94 6.51 -9.23 3.26
C ASP A 94 6.32 -10.46 2.33
N HIS A 95 6.56 -10.29 1.03
CA HIS A 95 6.32 -11.36 0.05
C HIS A 95 7.60 -12.12 -0.28
N ASP A 96 7.60 -13.43 -0.09
CA ASP A 96 8.63 -14.29 -0.66
C ASP A 96 8.50 -14.30 -2.19
N VAL A 97 9.58 -13.94 -2.87
CA VAL A 97 9.68 -13.89 -4.33
C VAL A 97 11.01 -14.42 -4.82
N PHE A 98 11.10 -14.69 -6.11
CA PHE A 98 12.31 -14.99 -6.84
C PHE A 98 12.60 -13.87 -7.83
N ILE A 99 13.79 -13.26 -7.72
CA ILE A 99 14.20 -12.14 -8.55
C ILE A 99 15.24 -12.61 -9.58
N GLY A 100 14.93 -12.42 -10.87
CA GLY A 100 15.77 -12.79 -12.00
C GLY A 100 15.83 -11.67 -13.04
N GLY A 101 17.02 -11.13 -13.32
CA GLY A 101 17.15 -10.00 -14.25
C GLY A 101 16.32 -8.81 -13.77
N GLU A 102 15.41 -8.32 -14.61
CA GLU A 102 14.49 -7.21 -14.33
C GLU A 102 13.09 -7.69 -13.92
N ALA A 103 12.92 -8.95 -13.52
CA ALA A 103 11.62 -9.53 -13.16
C ALA A 103 11.61 -10.11 -11.74
N CYS A 104 10.44 -10.09 -11.09
CA CYS A 104 10.13 -10.81 -9.86
C CYS A 104 8.95 -11.76 -10.08
N ALA A 105 8.99 -12.95 -9.49
CA ALA A 105 7.92 -13.95 -9.57
C ALA A 105 7.81 -14.72 -8.24
N ARG A 106 6.65 -15.32 -7.94
CA ARG A 106 6.50 -16.20 -6.76
C ARG A 106 7.17 -17.56 -6.92
N GLU A 107 7.38 -18.00 -8.16
CA GLU A 107 8.02 -19.29 -8.47
C GLU A 107 9.47 -19.14 -8.95
N PRO A 108 10.33 -20.14 -8.68
CA PRO A 108 11.73 -20.08 -9.06
C PRO A 108 11.92 -20.22 -10.59
N GLY A 109 12.28 -19.12 -11.25
CA GLY A 109 12.79 -19.13 -12.62
C GLY A 109 14.28 -19.51 -12.73
N PRO A 110 14.77 -19.94 -13.92
CA PRO A 110 16.19 -20.23 -14.12
C PRO A 110 17.09 -19.04 -13.78
N GLY A 111 17.96 -19.19 -12.78
CA GLY A 111 18.89 -18.15 -12.34
C GLY A 111 18.29 -17.08 -11.43
N ALA A 112 17.00 -17.20 -11.07
CA ALA A 112 16.37 -16.33 -10.09
C ALA A 112 16.85 -16.63 -8.66
N LYS A 113 16.85 -15.63 -7.80
CA LYS A 113 17.26 -15.75 -6.38
C LYS A 113 16.10 -15.42 -5.47
N ALA A 114 15.91 -16.22 -4.43
CA ALA A 114 14.91 -15.96 -3.39
C ALA A 114 15.21 -14.63 -2.67
N ALA A 115 14.20 -13.79 -2.55
CA ALA A 115 14.20 -12.48 -1.94
C ALA A 115 12.86 -12.25 -1.24
N LYS A 116 12.78 -11.16 -0.46
CA LYS A 116 11.52 -10.64 0.06
C LYS A 116 11.20 -9.29 -0.56
N LEU A 117 9.95 -9.05 -0.96
CA LEU A 117 9.42 -7.71 -1.24
C LEU A 117 8.75 -7.18 0.01
N ILE A 118 9.20 -6.04 0.51
CA ILE A 118 8.69 -5.44 1.74
C ILE A 118 7.95 -4.15 1.36
N PRO A 119 6.62 -4.07 1.53
CA PRO A 119 5.86 -2.91 1.14
C PRO A 119 6.10 -1.74 2.09
N PHE A 120 6.07 -0.52 1.56
CA PHE A 120 6.23 0.70 2.36
C PHE A 120 5.24 1.81 1.98
N VAL A 121 4.64 1.75 0.79
CA VAL A 121 3.55 2.63 0.37
C VAL A 121 2.46 1.79 -0.27
N ALA A 122 1.21 2.06 0.11
CA ALA A 122 0.02 1.64 -0.60
C ALA A 122 -0.54 2.81 -1.43
N LEU A 123 -0.95 2.50 -2.65
CA LEU A 123 -1.50 3.43 -3.62
C LEU A 123 -2.89 2.95 -3.97
N ARG A 124 -3.87 3.86 -3.92
CA ARG A 124 -5.28 3.57 -4.19
C ARG A 124 -5.80 4.57 -5.21
N SER A 125 -6.36 4.11 -6.32
CA SER A 125 -7.10 5.01 -7.21
C SER A 125 -8.52 5.26 -6.67
N PRO A 126 -8.99 6.52 -6.61
CA PRO A 126 -10.40 6.79 -6.36
C PRO A 126 -11.20 6.34 -7.57
N LEU A 127 -12.43 5.89 -7.32
CA LEU A 127 -13.43 5.63 -8.35
C LEU A 127 -13.40 6.75 -9.40
N GLU A 128 -13.02 6.46 -10.64
CA GLU A 128 -13.72 7.13 -11.73
C GLU A 128 -15.12 6.55 -11.65
N GLY A 129 -16.07 7.38 -11.23
CA GLY A 129 -17.48 7.08 -11.44
C GLY A 129 -17.60 6.79 -12.93
N GLY A 130 -17.74 5.51 -13.27
CA GLY A 130 -18.17 5.13 -14.59
C GLY A 130 -19.40 5.98 -14.84
N ASP A 131 -19.34 6.82 -15.88
CA ASP A 131 -20.54 7.44 -16.39
C ASP A 131 -21.57 6.32 -16.43
N ALA A 132 -22.63 6.47 -15.64
CA ALA A 132 -23.78 5.61 -15.72
C ALA A 132 -24.34 5.87 -17.12
N ASP A 133 -23.80 5.16 -18.10
CA ASP A 133 -24.25 5.16 -19.47
C ASP A 133 -25.69 4.69 -19.37
N ASP A 134 -26.59 5.64 -19.54
CA ASP A 134 -28.02 5.47 -19.68
C ASP A 134 -28.37 4.82 -21.04
N GLY A 135 -27.39 4.16 -21.66
CA GLY A 135 -27.54 3.21 -22.74
C GLY A 135 -28.11 1.89 -22.24
N GLU A 136 -29.43 1.74 -22.36
CA GLU A 136 -30.02 0.44 -22.67
C GLU A 136 -29.25 -0.16 -23.86
N ASP A 137 -28.37 -1.14 -23.65
CA ASP A 137 -28.10 -2.24 -24.60
C ASP A 137 -27.07 -3.23 -23.99
N ASP A 138 -27.42 -4.51 -24.09
CA ASP A 138 -26.61 -5.72 -23.87
C ASP A 138 -26.14 -6.04 -22.44
N ILE A 139 -27.09 -6.49 -21.62
CA ILE A 139 -26.83 -7.43 -20.52
C ILE A 139 -26.40 -8.75 -21.14
N ASP A 140 -25.10 -8.98 -21.21
CA ASP A 140 -24.57 -10.33 -21.31
C ASP A 140 -24.92 -11.05 -19.99
N GLU A 141 -25.64 -12.17 -20.07
CA GLU A 141 -26.08 -13.00 -18.92
C GLU A 141 -24.94 -13.69 -18.15
N GLU A 142 -23.69 -13.30 -18.40
CA GLU A 142 -22.53 -13.61 -17.55
C GLU A 142 -21.97 -12.27 -17.09
N GLY A 143 -22.55 -11.73 -16.01
CA GLY A 143 -22.17 -10.44 -15.43
C GLY A 143 -20.77 -10.50 -14.83
N ASP A 144 -19.77 -10.36 -15.69
CA ASP A 144 -18.38 -10.16 -15.34
C ASP A 144 -18.06 -8.66 -15.47
N PHE A 145 -18.42 -7.92 -14.42
CA PHE A 145 -17.88 -6.57 -14.21
C PHE A 145 -16.43 -6.71 -13.72
N SER A 146 -15.50 -7.19 -14.57
CA SER A 146 -14.07 -7.28 -14.25
C SER A 146 -13.37 -5.91 -14.42
N GLY A 147 -13.94 -4.87 -13.81
CA GLY A 147 -13.43 -3.49 -13.85
C GLY A 147 -12.61 -3.10 -12.63
N ASP A 148 -11.89 -4.04 -12.00
CA ASP A 148 -11.45 -3.87 -10.61
C ASP A 148 -9.94 -4.06 -10.42
N VAL A 149 -9.07 -3.15 -10.88
CA VAL A 149 -7.73 -3.07 -10.23
C VAL A 149 -7.28 -1.64 -9.97
N ASP A 150 -7.63 -1.13 -8.78
CA ASP A 150 -7.31 0.22 -8.32
C ASP A 150 -6.16 0.28 -7.27
N GLU A 151 -5.59 -0.85 -6.86
CA GLU A 151 -4.69 -0.91 -5.68
C GLU A 151 -3.31 -1.50 -5.96
N TRP A 152 -2.28 -0.74 -5.56
CA TRP A 152 -0.88 -1.03 -5.83
C TRP A 152 -0.01 -0.84 -4.58
N LEU A 153 1.07 -1.61 -4.46
CA LEU A 153 2.08 -1.39 -3.43
C LEU A 153 3.43 -1.00 -4.03
N LEU A 154 4.11 -0.06 -3.39
CA LEU A 154 5.55 0.12 -3.58
C LEU A 154 6.29 -0.72 -2.54
N CYS A 155 7.19 -1.56 -3.04
CA CYS A 155 7.95 -2.52 -2.24
C CYS A 155 9.45 -2.31 -2.44
N VAL A 156 10.24 -2.60 -1.41
CA VAL A 156 11.70 -2.72 -1.52
C VAL A 156 12.08 -4.19 -1.47
N ASP A 157 12.89 -4.65 -2.43
CA ASP A 157 13.39 -6.02 -2.39
C ASP A 157 14.59 -6.19 -1.45
N SER A 158 14.63 -7.33 -0.76
CA SER A 158 15.61 -7.59 0.29
C SER A 158 17.02 -7.93 -0.20
N LEU A 159 17.23 -8.12 -1.50
CA LEU A 159 18.52 -8.53 -2.06
C LEU A 159 19.28 -7.36 -2.69
N ARG A 160 18.58 -6.56 -3.48
CA ARG A 160 19.12 -5.50 -4.32
C ARG A 160 18.71 -4.11 -3.84
N GLU A 161 17.76 -4.03 -2.91
CA GLU A 161 17.21 -2.79 -2.38
C GLU A 161 16.60 -1.89 -3.48
N GLN A 162 16.03 -2.52 -4.51
CA GLN A 162 15.33 -1.83 -5.60
C GLN A 162 13.88 -1.64 -5.21
N VAL A 163 13.27 -0.59 -5.79
CA VAL A 163 11.86 -0.31 -5.59
C VAL A 163 11.06 -0.96 -6.71
N TRP A 164 10.03 -1.70 -6.31
CA TRP A 164 9.13 -2.45 -7.18
C TRP A 164 7.72 -1.91 -6.99
N LEU A 165 7.00 -1.74 -8.09
CA LEU A 165 5.56 -1.57 -8.08
C LEU A 165 4.94 -2.97 -8.14
N LEU A 166 4.00 -3.26 -7.23
CA LEU A 166 3.30 -4.53 -7.14
C LEU A 166 1.81 -4.26 -7.35
N GLN A 167 1.21 -4.95 -8.32
CA GLN A 167 -0.24 -5.05 -8.45
C GLN A 167 -0.70 -6.30 -7.71
N TYR A 168 -1.78 -6.20 -6.93
CA TYR A 168 -2.48 -7.39 -6.48
C TYR A 168 -3.51 -7.77 -7.54
N PRO A 169 -3.43 -8.98 -8.10
CA PRO A 169 -4.47 -9.45 -8.99
C PRO A 169 -5.70 -9.83 -8.18
N ASP A 170 -6.86 -9.70 -8.82
CA ASP A 170 -8.14 -10.19 -8.30
C ASP A 170 -8.17 -11.72 -8.21
N ASP A 171 -7.46 -12.39 -9.13
CA ASP A 171 -7.27 -13.83 -9.10
C ASP A 171 -5.98 -14.20 -8.36
N LEU A 172 -6.10 -15.03 -7.33
CA LEU A 172 -4.96 -15.61 -6.61
C LEU A 172 -4.06 -16.45 -7.54
N ASP A 173 -4.58 -16.88 -8.69
CA ASP A 173 -3.84 -17.61 -9.72
C ASP A 173 -3.11 -16.72 -10.74
N ASP A 174 -3.41 -15.43 -10.81
CA ASP A 174 -2.69 -14.49 -11.65
C ASP A 174 -1.34 -14.15 -10.99
N ARG A 175 -0.29 -14.79 -11.49
CA ARG A 175 1.06 -14.82 -10.86
C ARG A 175 2.00 -13.74 -11.40
N GLU A 176 1.49 -12.83 -12.23
CA GLU A 176 2.27 -11.79 -12.89
C GLU A 176 2.03 -10.44 -12.23
N CYS A 177 2.95 -10.00 -11.38
CA CYS A 177 2.96 -8.63 -10.90
C CYS A 177 3.62 -7.75 -11.97
N ILE A 178 2.94 -6.67 -12.41
CA ILE A 178 3.48 -5.74 -13.40
C ILE A 178 4.73 -5.05 -12.86
N VAL A 179 5.83 -5.11 -13.62
CA VAL A 179 7.18 -4.79 -13.17
C VAL A 179 7.68 -3.49 -13.79
N HIS A 180 7.74 -2.43 -12.99
CA HIS A 180 8.67 -1.33 -13.25
C HIS A 180 9.66 -1.21 -12.11
N GLN A 181 10.90 -1.63 -12.38
CA GLN A 181 12.01 -1.49 -11.46
C GLN A 181 12.44 -0.02 -11.45
N ALA A 182 12.15 0.70 -10.36
CA ALA A 182 12.91 1.92 -10.09
C ALA A 182 14.32 1.52 -9.61
N PRO A 183 15.35 2.34 -9.87
CA PRO A 183 16.65 2.18 -9.21
C PRO A 183 16.51 2.23 -7.67
N SER A 184 17.60 2.01 -6.93
CA SER A 184 17.63 2.00 -5.45
C SER A 184 16.74 3.08 -4.82
N LEU A 185 16.21 2.85 -3.62
CA LEU A 185 15.33 3.79 -2.91
C LEU A 185 15.82 5.27 -2.95
N ALA A 186 17.13 5.53 -2.86
CA ALA A 186 17.68 6.88 -3.02
C ALA A 186 17.34 7.54 -4.37
N ALA A 187 17.47 6.80 -5.48
CA ALA A 187 17.18 7.30 -6.82
C ALA A 187 15.67 7.48 -7.03
N PHE A 188 14.82 6.73 -6.32
CA PHE A 188 13.38 6.97 -6.26
C PHE A 188 13.05 8.34 -5.63
N PHE A 189 13.76 8.75 -4.57
CA PHE A 189 13.57 10.04 -3.89
C PHE A 189 14.28 11.23 -4.56
N GLU A 190 15.20 11.01 -5.48
CA GLU A 190 16.00 12.09 -6.08
C GLU A 190 15.14 13.11 -6.88
N PRO A 191 14.18 12.69 -7.73
CA PRO A 191 13.26 13.60 -8.41
C PRO A 191 12.45 14.46 -7.44
N LEU A 192 11.97 13.88 -6.33
CA LEU A 192 11.24 14.60 -5.29
C LEU A 192 12.05 15.78 -4.76
N VAL A 193 13.30 15.52 -4.36
CA VAL A 193 14.15 16.57 -3.78
C VAL A 193 14.42 17.68 -4.78
N ALA A 194 14.64 17.36 -6.06
CA ALA A 194 14.82 18.37 -7.10
C ALA A 194 13.57 19.26 -7.26
N ARG A 195 12.36 18.69 -7.15
CA ARG A 195 11.10 19.45 -7.20
C ARG A 195 10.89 20.33 -5.97
N LEU A 196 11.20 19.82 -4.77
CA LEU A 196 11.13 20.61 -3.53
C LEU A 196 12.04 21.85 -3.61
N GLU A 197 13.26 21.68 -4.11
CA GLU A 197 14.24 22.77 -4.22
C GLU A 197 13.89 23.82 -5.28
N THR A 198 13.12 23.44 -6.30
CA THR A 198 12.62 24.36 -7.33
C THR A 198 11.29 25.01 -6.95
N GLY A 199 10.69 24.63 -5.82
CA GLY A 199 9.38 25.13 -5.37
C GLY A 199 8.20 24.61 -6.21
N ALA A 200 8.39 23.50 -6.93
CA ALA A 200 7.38 22.87 -7.77
C ALA A 200 6.44 21.93 -6.99
N VAL A 201 6.55 21.89 -5.66
CA VAL A 201 5.70 21.10 -4.76
C VAL A 201 4.77 22.06 -4.04
N SER A 202 3.46 21.82 -4.16
CA SER A 202 2.45 22.50 -3.36
C SER A 202 2.18 21.72 -2.08
N LEU A 203 2.11 22.42 -0.94
CA LEU A 203 1.57 21.88 0.33
C LEU A 203 0.07 22.17 0.49
N ASP A 204 -0.59 22.63 -0.57
CA ASP A 204 -2.03 22.52 -0.65
C ASP A 204 -2.36 21.04 -0.84
N LEU A 205 -2.23 20.29 0.26
CA LEU A 205 -2.80 18.98 0.39
C LEU A 205 -4.28 19.14 0.03
N PRO A 206 -4.84 18.29 -0.84
CA PRO A 206 -6.29 18.17 -0.89
C PRO A 206 -6.76 17.98 0.56
N ALA A 207 -7.92 18.55 0.90
CA ALA A 207 -8.52 18.24 2.19
C ALA A 207 -8.58 16.71 2.34
N ASP A 208 -8.62 16.21 3.57
CA ASP A 208 -8.96 14.82 3.82
C ASP A 208 -10.32 14.57 3.17
N GLU A 209 -10.30 14.16 1.91
CA GLU A 209 -11.47 13.95 1.09
C GLU A 209 -11.99 12.63 1.58
N LEU A 210 -12.94 12.74 2.52
CA LEU A 210 -13.76 11.61 2.92
C LEU A 210 -14.20 10.90 1.64
N PRO A 211 -14.11 9.57 1.59
CA PRO A 211 -14.55 8.83 0.42
C PRO A 211 -15.97 9.30 0.07
N GLU A 212 -16.19 9.60 -1.22
CA GLU A 212 -17.49 10.09 -1.70
C GLU A 212 -18.61 9.10 -1.33
N ASP A 213 -18.27 7.81 -1.32
CA ASP A 213 -19.09 6.72 -0.81
C ASP A 213 -18.30 5.88 0.24
N PRO A 214 -18.64 6.00 1.53
CA PRO A 214 -17.97 5.24 2.59
C PRO A 214 -18.27 3.73 2.53
N GLU A 215 -19.39 3.30 1.94
CA GLU A 215 -19.74 1.88 1.80
C GLU A 215 -18.85 1.25 0.73
N ALA A 216 -18.73 1.87 -0.45
CA ALA A 216 -17.83 1.42 -1.50
C ALA A 216 -16.35 1.35 -1.05
N ASP A 217 -15.89 2.34 -0.29
CA ASP A 217 -14.53 2.33 0.29
C ASP A 217 -14.32 1.20 1.31
N ALA A 218 -15.36 0.88 2.10
CA ALA A 218 -15.33 -0.23 3.04
C ALA A 218 -15.33 -1.59 2.32
N THR A 219 -16.10 -1.77 1.24
CA THR A 219 -16.11 -3.01 0.46
C THR A 219 -14.73 -3.27 -0.15
N ARG A 220 -14.12 -2.26 -0.78
CA ARG A 220 -12.76 -2.34 -1.34
C ARG A 220 -11.72 -2.65 -0.28
N THR A 221 -11.78 -1.93 0.84
CA THR A 221 -10.86 -2.16 1.97
C THR A 221 -11.02 -3.56 2.56
N ALA A 222 -12.25 -4.09 2.60
CA ALA A 222 -12.50 -5.47 3.03
C ALA A 222 -11.89 -6.48 2.07
N LYS A 223 -12.13 -6.33 0.76
CA LYS A 223 -11.55 -7.20 -0.28
C LYS A 223 -10.03 -7.19 -0.17
N LEU A 224 -9.39 -6.02 -0.18
CA LEU A 224 -7.95 -5.89 -0.06
C LEU A 224 -7.39 -6.57 1.18
N LEU A 225 -7.97 -6.31 2.35
CA LEU A 225 -7.50 -6.88 3.60
C LEU A 225 -7.55 -8.42 3.55
N VAL A 226 -8.64 -8.99 3.03
CA VAL A 226 -8.77 -10.44 2.88
C VAL A 226 -7.79 -10.99 1.84
N THR A 227 -7.68 -10.36 0.66
CA THR A 227 -6.72 -10.71 -0.39
C THR A 227 -5.29 -10.74 0.16
N LEU A 228 -4.89 -9.70 0.87
CA LEU A 228 -3.56 -9.61 1.48
C LEU A 228 -3.30 -10.73 2.46
N LEU A 229 -4.23 -10.97 3.40
CA LEU A 229 -4.06 -12.01 4.41
C LEU A 229 -3.97 -13.41 3.76
N LEU A 230 -4.77 -13.69 2.72
CA LEU A 230 -4.72 -14.96 1.98
C LEU A 230 -3.43 -15.11 1.19
N GLN A 231 -3.03 -14.08 0.45
CA GLN A 231 -1.82 -14.11 -0.35
C GLN A 231 -0.54 -14.22 0.47
N GLN A 232 -0.60 -13.84 1.74
CA GLN A 232 0.47 -13.98 2.73
C GLN A 232 0.37 -15.27 3.54
N GLU A 233 -0.60 -16.15 3.21
CA GLU A 233 -0.84 -17.40 3.94
C GLU A 233 -1.00 -17.16 5.45
N LEU A 234 -1.53 -15.98 5.83
CA LEU A 234 -1.77 -15.60 7.23
C LEU A 234 -3.14 -16.09 7.70
N ILE A 235 -4.05 -16.31 6.75
CA ILE A 235 -5.35 -16.96 6.95
C ILE A 235 -5.59 -17.94 5.79
N GLU A 236 -6.53 -18.85 6.00
CA GLU A 236 -7.09 -19.74 4.98
C GLU A 236 -8.62 -19.67 5.06
N LEU A 237 -9.29 -19.64 3.91
CA LEU A 237 -10.75 -19.72 3.85
C LEU A 237 -11.21 -21.17 3.99
N ALA A 238 -12.42 -21.38 4.50
CA ALA A 238 -13.04 -22.69 4.47
C ALA A 238 -13.31 -23.15 3.02
N ASP A 239 -13.42 -24.47 2.84
CA ASP A 239 -13.71 -25.08 1.52
C ASP A 239 -14.92 -24.43 0.85
N ASP A 240 -14.82 -24.19 -0.46
CA ASP A 240 -15.86 -23.62 -1.34
C ASP A 240 -16.30 -22.17 -0.99
N VAL A 241 -15.60 -21.48 -0.09
CA VAL A 241 -15.86 -20.06 0.22
C VAL A 241 -15.13 -19.16 -0.78
N LEU A 242 -15.86 -18.19 -1.33
CA LEU A 242 -15.31 -17.16 -2.21
C LEU A 242 -14.83 -15.93 -1.43
N LEU A 243 -13.80 -15.26 -1.95
CA LEU A 243 -13.23 -14.06 -1.36
C LEU A 243 -14.27 -12.94 -1.17
N ASP A 244 -15.09 -12.70 -2.19
CA ASP A 244 -16.13 -11.67 -2.17
C ASP A 244 -17.15 -11.91 -1.05
N GLU A 245 -17.53 -13.16 -0.79
CA GLU A 245 -18.47 -13.49 0.28
C GLU A 245 -17.93 -13.13 1.67
N VAL A 246 -16.61 -13.28 1.87
CA VAL A 246 -15.95 -12.90 3.13
C VAL A 246 -15.85 -11.38 3.23
N ALA A 247 -15.47 -10.71 2.14
CA ALA A 247 -15.32 -9.27 2.08
C ALA A 247 -16.65 -8.53 2.35
N ASP A 248 -17.75 -8.95 1.73
CA ASP A 248 -19.09 -8.38 1.92
C ASP A 248 -19.52 -8.42 3.40
N ARG A 249 -19.18 -9.50 4.10
CA ARG A 249 -19.53 -9.67 5.52
C ARG A 249 -18.65 -8.81 6.43
N LEU A 250 -17.42 -8.56 6.00
CA LEU A 250 -16.44 -7.74 6.72
C LEU A 250 -16.72 -6.23 6.60
N GLU A 251 -17.26 -5.78 5.47
CA GLU A 251 -17.57 -4.37 5.15
C GLU A 251 -18.28 -3.66 6.33
N SER A 252 -19.39 -4.23 6.81
CA SER A 252 -20.18 -3.64 7.89
C SER A 252 -19.41 -3.45 9.21
N ARG A 253 -18.31 -4.17 9.40
CA ARG A 253 -17.44 -4.06 10.59
C ARG A 253 -16.47 -2.89 10.47
N LEU A 254 -15.97 -2.62 9.27
CA LEU A 254 -15.06 -1.50 8.97
C LEU A 254 -15.75 -0.15 9.22
N LEU A 255 -17.07 -0.08 8.98
CA LEU A 255 -17.86 1.13 9.16
C LEU A 255 -18.19 1.49 10.63
N LYS A 256 -17.81 0.65 11.60
CA LYS A 256 -18.13 0.89 13.02
C LYS A 256 -17.41 2.12 13.57
N LYS A 257 -18.13 2.91 14.39
CA LYS A 257 -17.57 4.08 15.09
C LYS A 257 -17.63 3.93 16.61
N PRO A 258 -16.59 4.37 17.36
CA PRO A 258 -15.32 4.95 16.90
C PRO A 258 -14.32 3.91 16.35
N ARG A 259 -13.25 4.33 15.66
CA ARG A 259 -12.22 3.47 15.02
C ARG A 259 -11.75 2.27 15.87
N PRO A 260 -11.46 2.39 17.17
CA PRO A 260 -11.10 1.23 17.99
C PRO A 260 -12.15 0.11 17.96
N LYS A 261 -13.44 0.44 17.86
CA LYS A 261 -14.52 -0.55 17.75
C LYS A 261 -14.59 -1.21 16.37
N ALA A 262 -14.14 -0.54 15.31
CA ALA A 262 -14.03 -1.18 14.00
C ALA A 262 -12.91 -2.21 14.02
N VAL A 263 -11.74 -1.83 14.55
CA VAL A 263 -10.59 -2.74 14.73
C VAL A 263 -11.01 -3.97 15.54
N GLU A 264 -11.58 -3.78 16.74
CA GLU A 264 -12.08 -4.87 17.57
C GLU A 264 -13.08 -5.78 16.83
N ALA A 265 -13.97 -5.19 16.04
CA ALA A 265 -15.01 -5.93 15.34
C ALA A 265 -14.53 -6.69 14.11
N VAL A 266 -13.46 -6.22 13.47
CA VAL A 266 -12.78 -6.87 12.35
C VAL A 266 -11.89 -8.01 12.85
N VAL A 267 -11.12 -7.79 13.91
CA VAL A 267 -10.34 -8.86 14.56
C VAL A 267 -11.26 -9.97 15.04
N ALA A 268 -12.35 -9.63 15.74
CA ALA A 268 -13.34 -10.63 16.18
C ALA A 268 -14.03 -11.34 15.01
N PHE A 269 -14.18 -10.69 13.85
CA PHE A 269 -14.71 -11.36 12.66
C PHE A 269 -13.78 -12.50 12.24
N PHE A 270 -12.48 -12.26 12.10
CA PHE A 270 -11.55 -13.32 11.70
C PHE A 270 -11.53 -14.50 12.68
N GLU A 271 -11.66 -14.23 13.98
CA GLU A 271 -11.64 -15.28 15.02
C GLU A 271 -12.95 -16.10 15.11
N GLU A 272 -14.10 -15.48 14.83
CA GLU A 272 -15.42 -16.08 15.09
C GLU A 272 -16.13 -16.56 13.83
N ASP A 273 -15.73 -16.09 12.64
CA ASP A 273 -16.46 -16.35 11.41
C ASP A 273 -16.16 -17.75 10.85
N PRO A 274 -17.19 -18.61 10.64
CA PRO A 274 -16.98 -19.97 10.15
C PRO A 274 -16.46 -20.05 8.72
N THR A 275 -16.43 -18.96 7.94
CA THR A 275 -15.83 -18.95 6.60
C THR A 275 -14.31 -18.79 6.64
N ILE A 276 -13.73 -18.46 7.79
CA ILE A 276 -12.29 -18.51 8.02
C ILE A 276 -11.95 -19.92 8.51
N GLY A 277 -11.22 -20.67 7.72
CA GLY A 277 -10.83 -22.05 8.01
C GLY A 277 -9.74 -22.12 9.07
N GLU A 278 -8.61 -21.43 8.83
CA GLU A 278 -7.49 -21.37 9.76
C GLU A 278 -6.84 -19.98 9.79
N ILE A 279 -6.27 -19.61 10.95
CA ILE A 279 -5.52 -18.35 11.15
C ILE A 279 -4.10 -18.74 11.58
N TYR A 280 -3.12 -18.33 10.79
CA TYR A 280 -1.71 -18.65 11.00
C TYR A 280 -0.92 -17.50 11.65
N ILE A 281 -1.51 -16.31 11.73
CA ILE A 281 -0.94 -15.13 12.41
C ILE A 281 -1.38 -15.05 13.88
N ASP A 282 -0.52 -14.50 14.75
CA ASP A 282 -0.90 -14.22 16.13
C ASP A 282 -1.91 -13.05 16.23
N PRO A 283 -2.74 -13.00 17.29
CA PRO A 283 -3.77 -11.96 17.43
C PRO A 283 -3.21 -10.53 17.43
N GLU A 284 -2.04 -10.31 18.06
CA GLU A 284 -1.39 -9.01 18.05
C GLU A 284 -0.94 -8.60 16.64
N GLY A 285 -0.39 -9.54 15.86
CA GLY A 285 -0.04 -9.35 14.46
C GLY A 285 -1.26 -9.00 13.59
N LEU A 286 -2.36 -9.73 13.75
CA LEU A 286 -3.60 -9.45 13.02
C LEU A 286 -4.14 -8.06 13.35
N GLN A 287 -4.15 -7.68 14.63
CA GLN A 287 -4.58 -6.35 15.05
C GLN A 287 -3.71 -5.24 14.41
N VAL A 288 -2.39 -5.43 14.35
CA VAL A 288 -1.47 -4.47 13.70
C VAL A 288 -1.83 -4.27 12.23
N ILE A 289 -2.10 -5.34 11.48
CA ILE A 289 -2.50 -5.24 10.07
C ILE A 289 -3.85 -4.51 9.98
N VAL A 290 -4.86 -4.94 10.72
CA VAL A 290 -6.20 -4.33 10.69
C VAL A 290 -6.17 -2.84 11.01
N GLU A 291 -5.39 -2.42 12.01
CA GLU A 291 -5.22 -1.01 12.36
C GLU A 291 -4.65 -0.17 11.22
N GLU A 292 -3.92 -0.80 10.29
CA GLU A 292 -3.27 -0.16 9.13
C GLU A 292 -4.19 -0.06 7.92
N PHE A 293 -5.40 -0.62 7.96
CA PHE A 293 -6.40 -0.43 6.89
C PHE A 293 -7.57 0.48 7.30
N ILE A 294 -7.90 0.52 8.60
CA ILE A 294 -8.88 1.46 9.20
C ILE A 294 -8.23 2.82 9.48
#